data_AF-A0A081MYI7-F1
#
_entry.id   AF-A0A081MYI7-F1
#
_cell.length_a   1.000
_cell.length_b   1.000
_cell.length_c   1.000
_cell.angle_alpha   90.00
_cell.angle_beta   90.00
_cell.angle_gamma   90.00
#
_symmetry.space_group_name_H-M   'P 1'
#
loop_
_entity.id
_entity.type
_entity.pdbx_description
1 polymer ?
#
loop_
_entity_poly.entity_id
_entity_poly.type
_entity_poly.pdbx_seq_one_letter_code
_entity_poly.pdbx_strand_id
1 'polypeptide(L)'
;MFNPMHPGEVLKESYLEPLNISVTEAAKRLGVARKTLSELINTRSDVSVEMAHKLAKACDTTPKFWLNMQVNYDLWLSRNMEFENVRAFA
;
A
#
# COMPACT_ATOMS: atom_id res chain seq x y z
N MET A 1 -10.92 18.25 2.03
CA MET A 1 -9.48 18.01 1.81
C MET A 1 -9.32 16.50 1.68
N PHE A 2 -8.93 16.01 0.50
CA PHE A 2 -8.84 14.56 0.25
C PHE A 2 -7.48 14.07 0.78
N ASN A 3 -7.50 13.22 1.81
CA ASN A 3 -6.32 12.54 2.31
C ASN A 3 -6.25 11.17 1.61
N PRO A 4 -5.29 10.90 0.72
CA PRO A 4 -5.14 9.57 0.15
C PRO A 4 -4.88 8.57 1.28
N MET A 5 -5.60 7.46 1.27
CA MET A 5 -5.47 6.40 2.27
C MET A 5 -4.26 5.52 1.95
N HIS A 6 -3.56 5.02 2.97
CA HIS A 6 -2.44 4.11 2.73
C HIS A 6 -2.99 2.79 2.15
N PRO A 7 -2.33 2.18 1.14
CA PRO A 7 -2.84 0.95 0.51
C PRO A 7 -3.08 -0.20 1.51
N GLY A 8 -2.27 -0.29 2.56
CA GLY A 8 -2.45 -1.28 3.61
C GLY A 8 -3.72 -1.10 4.44
N GLU A 9 -4.17 0.13 4.65
CA GLU A 9 -5.44 0.40 5.33
C GLU A 9 -6.62 0.03 4.42
N VAL A 10 -6.53 0.37 3.13
CA VAL A 10 -7.52 -0.06 2.12
C VAL A 10 -7.63 -1.58 2.07
N LEU A 11 -6.50 -2.31 2.09
CA LEU A 11 -6.51 -3.77 2.14
C LEU A 11 -7.26 -4.30 3.37
N LYS A 12 -7.01 -3.71 4.54
CA LYS A 12 -7.63 -4.12 5.80
C LYS A 12 -9.15 -3.85 5.79
N GLU A 13 -9.56 -2.62 5.51
CA GLU A 13 -10.95 -2.17 5.64
C GLU A 13 -11.84 -2.63 4.48
N SER A 14 -11.29 -2.71 3.25
CA SER A 14 -12.10 -3.05 2.07
C SER A 14 -12.12 -4.54 1.73
N TYR A 15 -11.15 -5.32 2.24
CA TYR A 15 -11.03 -6.74 1.91
C TYR A 15 -10.98 -7.64 3.15
N LEU A 16 -10.05 -7.41 4.08
CA LEU A 16 -9.86 -8.36 5.18
C LEU A 16 -11.02 -8.37 6.18
N GLU A 17 -11.46 -7.19 6.63
CA GLU A 17 -12.55 -7.06 7.60
C GLU A 17 -13.90 -7.53 7.02
N PRO A 18 -14.34 -7.09 5.83
CA PRO A 18 -15.62 -7.53 5.26
C PRO A 18 -15.66 -9.03 4.93
N LEU A 19 -14.52 -9.63 4.59
CA LEU A 19 -14.41 -11.06 4.30
C LEU A 19 -14.10 -11.91 5.55
N ASN A 20 -13.98 -11.29 6.73
CA ASN A 20 -13.57 -11.93 7.99
C ASN A 20 -12.28 -12.78 7.85
N ILE A 21 -11.31 -12.28 7.07
CA ILE A 21 -10.03 -12.94 6.84
C ILE A 21 -9.02 -12.45 7.87
N SER A 22 -8.49 -13.37 8.66
CA SER A 22 -7.41 -13.05 9.60
C SER A 22 -6.12 -12.65 8.87
N VAL A 23 -5.30 -11.81 9.51
CA VAL A 23 -3.97 -11.42 9.00
C VAL A 23 -3.09 -12.64 8.72
N THR A 24 -3.19 -13.70 9.53
CA THR A 24 -2.44 -14.94 9.32
C THR A 24 -2.85 -15.64 8.03
N GLU A 25 -4.15 -15.76 7.79
CA GLU A 25 -4.67 -16.40 6.58
C GLU A 25 -4.37 -15.55 5.33
N ALA A 26 -4.54 -14.24 5.40
CA ALA A 26 -4.19 -13.34 4.31
C ALA A 26 -2.70 -13.41 3.95
N ALA A 27 -1.81 -13.43 4.93
CA ALA A 27 -0.38 -13.55 4.70
C ALA A 27 -0.02 -14.87 4.00
N LYS A 28 -0.68 -15.97 4.40
CA LYS A 28 -0.52 -17.28 3.77
C LYS A 28 -0.99 -17.25 2.30
N ARG A 29 -2.15 -16.66 2.01
CA ARG A 29 -2.67 -16.51 0.63
C ARG A 29 -1.77 -15.66 -0.25
N LEU A 30 -1.19 -14.60 0.31
CA LEU A 30 -0.26 -13.71 -0.39
C LEU A 30 1.15 -14.31 -0.52
N GLY A 31 1.46 -15.41 0.18
CA GLY A 31 2.80 -16.01 0.17
C GLY A 31 3.85 -15.06 0.76
N VAL A 32 3.53 -14.44 1.91
CA VAL A 32 4.43 -13.54 2.64
C VAL A 32 4.47 -13.90 4.13
N ALA A 33 5.49 -13.43 4.83
CA ALA A 33 5.52 -13.55 6.29
C ALA A 33 4.36 -12.76 6.91
N ARG A 34 3.74 -13.29 7.96
CA ARG A 34 2.67 -12.60 8.71
C ARG A 34 3.12 -11.21 9.19
N LYS A 35 4.39 -11.07 9.58
CA LYS A 35 4.99 -9.79 9.99
C LYS A 35 4.95 -8.77 8.86
N THR A 36 5.33 -9.15 7.64
CA THR A 36 5.30 -8.27 6.45
C THR A 36 3.89 -7.75 6.18
N LEU A 37 2.88 -8.63 6.19
CA LEU A 37 1.51 -8.18 5.99
C LEU A 37 1.03 -7.30 7.15
N SER A 38 1.42 -7.63 8.39
CA SER A 38 1.09 -6.83 9.57
C SER A 38 1.70 -5.43 9.49
N GLU A 39 2.92 -5.27 9.00
CA GLU A 39 3.55 -3.96 8.82
C GLU A 39 2.79 -3.15 7.76
N LEU A 40 2.43 -3.78 6.64
CA LEU A 40 1.67 -3.14 5.57
C LEU A 40 0.32 -2.60 6.06
N ILE A 41 -0.51 -3.44 6.68
CA ILE A 41 -1.87 -3.03 7.11
C ILE A 41 -1.89 -2.05 8.28
N ASN A 42 -0.77 -1.89 8.98
CA ASN A 42 -0.59 -0.91 10.06
C ASN A 42 0.26 0.29 9.62
N THR A 43 0.37 0.54 8.30
CA THR A 43 1.07 1.69 7.70
C THR A 43 2.54 1.83 8.09
N ARG A 44 3.20 0.70 8.38
CA ARG A 44 4.64 0.64 8.75
C ARG A 44 5.55 0.21 7.61
N SER A 45 4.99 -0.17 6.47
CA SER A 45 5.74 -0.54 5.28
C SER A 45 4.93 -0.25 4.03
N ASP A 46 5.62 0.15 2.96
CA ASP A 46 5.01 0.48 1.68
C ASP A 46 4.70 -0.75 0.82
N VAL A 47 3.85 -0.55 -0.19
CA VAL A 47 3.61 -1.53 -1.24
C VAL A 47 4.76 -1.53 -2.24
N SER A 48 5.57 -2.59 -2.23
CA SER A 48 6.52 -2.88 -3.30
C SER A 48 5.83 -3.37 -4.58
N VAL A 49 6.54 -3.38 -5.71
CA VAL A 49 6.04 -3.95 -6.98
C VAL A 49 5.64 -5.42 -6.81
N GLU A 50 6.45 -6.22 -6.12
CA GLU A 50 6.13 -7.63 -5.84
C GLU A 50 4.84 -7.75 -5.01
N MET A 51 4.69 -6.93 -3.97
CA MET A 51 3.49 -6.91 -3.14
C MET A 51 2.26 -6.49 -3.97
N ALA A 52 2.38 -5.48 -4.82
CA ALA A 52 1.30 -5.05 -5.70
C ALA A 52 0.80 -6.16 -6.62
N HIS A 53 1.69 -7.00 -7.16
CA HIS A 53 1.30 -8.18 -7.93
C HIS A 53 0.56 -9.23 -7.09
N LYS A 54 1.02 -9.47 -5.85
CA LYS A 54 0.34 -10.39 -4.92
C LYS A 54 -1.05 -9.91 -4.55
N LEU A 55 -1.18 -8.62 -4.23
CA LEU A 55 -2.47 -7.99 -3.90
C LEU A 55 -3.42 -7.97 -5.08
N ALA A 56 -2.93 -7.65 -6.29
CA ALA A 56 -3.73 -7.68 -7.51
C ALA A 56 -4.40 -9.05 -7.73
N LYS A 57 -3.63 -10.12 -7.56
CA LYS A 57 -4.15 -11.49 -7.69
C LYS A 57 -5.12 -11.87 -6.56
N ALA A 58 -4.86 -11.44 -5.33
CA ALA A 58 -5.68 -11.79 -4.18
C ALA A 58 -7.01 -11.03 -4.11
N CYS A 59 -7.04 -9.80 -4.66
CA CYS A 59 -8.16 -8.87 -4.56
C CYS A 59 -8.93 -8.67 -5.88
N ASP A 60 -8.58 -9.40 -6.94
CA ASP A 60 -9.13 -9.23 -8.29
C ASP A 60 -9.02 -7.78 -8.81
N THR A 61 -7.81 -7.23 -8.73
CA THR A 61 -7.48 -5.86 -9.16
C THR A 61 -6.22 -5.84 -10.03
N THR A 62 -5.57 -4.68 -10.20
CA THR A 62 -4.33 -4.56 -10.98
C THR A 62 -3.15 -4.14 -10.11
N PRO A 63 -1.90 -4.52 -10.42
CA PRO A 63 -0.74 -4.04 -9.67
C PRO A 63 -0.64 -2.51 -9.68
N LYS A 64 -0.98 -1.90 -10.82
CA LYS A 64 -0.99 -0.44 -11.01
C LYS A 64 -1.96 0.26 -10.04
N PHE A 65 -3.10 -0.35 -9.72
CA PHE A 65 -4.04 0.20 -8.75
C PHE A 65 -3.39 0.38 -7.37
N TRP A 66 -2.71 -0.65 -6.86
CA TRP A 66 -2.02 -0.60 -5.57
C TRP A 66 -0.82 0.37 -5.57
N LEU A 67 -0.02 0.35 -6.63
CA LEU A 67 1.12 1.25 -6.78
C LEU A 67 0.69 2.72 -6.87
N ASN A 68 -0.38 3.01 -7.61
CA ASN A 68 -0.91 4.38 -7.69
C ASN A 68 -1.39 4.89 -6.33
N MET A 69 -2.02 4.03 -5.51
CA MET A 69 -2.40 4.42 -4.15
C MET A 69 -1.16 4.73 -3.30
N GLN A 70 -0.11 3.90 -3.38
CA GLN A 70 1.15 4.15 -2.66
C GLN A 70 1.77 5.48 -3.10
N VAL A 71 1.92 5.72 -4.40
CA VAL A 71 2.48 6.97 -4.94
C VAL A 71 1.67 8.19 -4.46
N ASN A 72 0.34 8.10 -4.48
CA ASN A 72 -0.50 9.21 -4.02
C ASN A 72 -0.33 9.47 -2.52
N TYR A 73 -0.22 8.40 -1.71
CA TYR A 73 0.03 8.48 -0.29
C TYR A 73 1.40 9.11 0.01
N ASP A 74 2.45 8.65 -0.66
CA ASP A 74 3.81 9.16 -0.51
C ASP A 74 3.91 10.63 -0.91
N LEU A 75 3.28 11.01 -2.04
CA LEU A 75 3.23 12.39 -2.50
C LEU A 75 2.52 13.29 -1.48
N TRP A 76 1.44 12.81 -0.88
CA TRP A 76 0.73 13.55 0.16
C TRP A 76 1.58 13.73 1.42
N LEU A 77 2.26 12.68 1.89
CA LEU A 77 3.20 12.76 3.02
C LEU A 77 4.37 13.72 2.71
N SER A 78 4.84 13.73 1.46
CA SER A 78 5.96 14.55 1.00
C SER A 78 5.64 16.02 0.76
N ARG A 79 4.39 16.45 0.92
CA ARG A 79 3.91 17.75 0.43
C ARG A 79 4.69 18.96 0.98
N ASN A 80 5.29 18.81 2.16
CA ASN A 80 6.08 19.87 2.80
C ASN A 80 7.60 19.59 2.75
N MET A 81 8.06 18.63 1.94
CA MET A 81 9.48 18.42 1.73
C MET A 81 10.06 19.58 0.91
N GLU A 82 11.06 20.24 1.48
CA GLU A 82 11.85 21.27 0.80
C GLU A 82 13.13 20.64 0.27
N PHE A 83 13.50 20.99 -0.96
CA PHE A 83 14.72 20.51 -1.60
C PHE A 83 15.62 21.70 -1.92
N GLU A 84 16.76 21.79 -1.23
CA GLU A 84 17.75 22.82 -1.51
C GLU A 84 18.56 22.49 -2.77
N ASN A 85 18.97 23.51 -3.51
CA ASN A 85 19.86 23.39 -4.68
C ASN A 85 19.30 22.60 -5.87
N VAL A 86 17.99 22.42 -5.97
CA VAL A 86 17.33 21.87 -7.17
C VAL A 86 17.09 23.00 -8.18
N ARG A 87 17.56 22.82 -9.41
CA ARG A 87 17.32 23.75 -10.53
C ARG A 87 16.59 23.03 -11.66
N ALA A 88 15.68 23.73 -12.33
CA ALA A 88 15.04 23.21 -13.52
C ALA A 88 16.09 22.88 -14.60
N PHE A 89 15.81 21.86 -15.42
CA PHE A 89 16.66 21.50 -16.54
C PHE A 89 16.60 22.50 -17.72
N ALA A 90 15.71 23.49 -17.64
CA ALA A 90 15.47 24.52 -18.66
C ALA A 90 15.77 25.91 -18.11
#